data_AF-A0A8T7E4I9-F1
#
_entry.id   AF-A0A8T7E4I9-F1
#
_cell.length_a   1.000
_cell.length_b   1.000
_cell.length_c   1.000
_cell.angle_alpha   90.00
_cell.angle_beta   90.00
_cell.angle_gamma   90.00
#
_symmetry.space_group_name_H-M   'P 1'
#
loop_
_entity.id
_entity.type
_entity.pdbx_description
1 polymer ?
#
loop_
_entity_poly.entity_id
_entity_poly.type
_entity_poly.pdbx_seq_one_letter_code
_entity_poly.pdbx_strand_id
1 'polypeptide(L)'
;MQRHSHAQLDQLLTLSDQMLAALGEGDWASALELDRRRQLLLYNPVGTEAVDSRQRDLLNALQARNEALAVLAARMLSTATGSLRDIKAGARASQAYSSV
;
A
#
# COMPACT_ATOMS: atom_id res chain seq x y z
N MET A 1 24.74 13.74 -9.53
CA MET A 1 23.99 12.94 -8.54
C MET A 1 22.47 13.05 -8.71
N GLN A 2 21.91 14.16 -9.19
CA GLN A 2 20.47 14.35 -9.51
C GLN A 2 19.80 13.24 -10.36
N ARG A 3 20.50 12.64 -11.32
CA ARG A 3 19.93 11.52 -12.12
C ARG A 3 19.61 10.29 -11.27
N HIS A 4 20.35 10.07 -10.17
CA HIS A 4 20.09 8.95 -9.26
C HIS A 4 18.89 9.22 -8.36
N SER A 5 18.65 10.47 -7.94
CA SER A 5 17.45 10.81 -7.15
C SER A 5 16.17 10.74 -8.00
N HIS A 6 16.21 11.19 -9.25
CA HIS A 6 15.07 11.04 -10.16
C HIS A 6 14.76 9.56 -10.44
N ALA A 7 15.78 8.75 -10.75
CA ALA A 7 15.61 7.32 -11.01
C ALA A 7 15.02 6.57 -9.79
N GLN A 8 15.44 6.94 -8.58
CA GLN A 8 14.90 6.36 -7.35
C GLN A 8 13.42 6.73 -7.14
N LEU A 9 13.04 7.98 -7.39
CA LEU A 9 11.64 8.43 -7.29
C LEU A 9 10.76 7.79 -8.38
N ASP A 10 11.27 7.68 -9.60
CA ASP A 10 10.59 6.96 -10.70
C ASP A 10 10.38 5.48 -10.34
N GLN A 11 11.36 4.85 -9.69
CA GLN A 11 11.23 3.47 -9.20
C GLN A 11 10.21 3.35 -8.05
N LEU A 12 10.20 4.31 -7.11
CA LEU A 12 9.20 4.36 -6.03
C LEU A 12 7.77 4.53 -6.57
N LEU A 13 7.60 5.37 -7.60
CA LEU A 13 6.32 5.53 -8.30
C LEU A 13 5.88 4.22 -8.95
N THR A 14 6.79 3.58 -9.70
CA THR A 14 6.51 2.30 -10.37
C THR A 14 6.06 1.23 -9.39
N LEU A 15 6.77 1.09 -8.26
CA LEU A 15 6.37 0.12 -7.21
C LEU A 15 5.02 0.49 -6.61
N SER A 16 4.74 1.78 -6.41
CA SER A 16 3.45 2.23 -5.86
C SER A 16 2.29 1.95 -6.80
N ASP A 17 2.48 2.15 -8.11
CA ASP A 17 1.47 1.83 -9.13
C ASP A 17 1.24 0.31 -9.21
N GLN A 18 2.30 -0.51 -9.12
CA GLN A 18 2.18 -1.98 -9.05
C GLN A 18 1.44 -2.44 -7.79
N MET A 19 1.68 -1.80 -6.64
CA MET A 19 0.95 -2.08 -5.40
C MET A 19 -0.54 -1.74 -5.57
N LEU A 20 -0.87 -0.58 -6.16
CA LEU A 20 -2.26 -0.21 -6.42
C LEU A 20 -2.97 -1.25 -7.32
N ALA A 21 -2.29 -1.74 -8.35
CA ALA A 21 -2.82 -2.79 -9.21
C ALA A 21 -3.06 -4.10 -8.45
N ALA A 22 -2.06 -4.59 -7.71
CA ALA A 22 -2.16 -5.82 -6.92
C ALA A 22 -3.30 -5.75 -5.87
N LEU A 23 -3.41 -4.63 -5.15
CA LEU A 23 -4.50 -4.41 -4.19
C LEU A 23 -5.87 -4.32 -4.88
N GLY A 24 -5.93 -3.75 -6.10
CA GLY A 24 -7.14 -3.68 -6.91
C GLY A 24 -7.63 -5.06 -7.36
N GLU A 25 -6.71 -5.99 -7.59
CA GLU A 25 -6.99 -7.40 -7.93
C GLU A 25 -7.20 -8.28 -6.68
N GLY A 26 -6.97 -7.74 -5.47
CA GLY A 26 -7.05 -8.48 -4.21
C GLY A 26 -5.84 -9.37 -3.93
N ASP A 27 -4.74 -9.22 -4.68
CA ASP A 27 -3.48 -9.93 -4.47
C ASP A 27 -2.64 -9.27 -3.35
N TRP A 28 -2.99 -9.62 -2.12
CA TRP A 28 -2.31 -9.13 -0.92
C TRP A 28 -0.85 -9.58 -0.83
N ALA A 29 -0.56 -10.78 -1.31
CA ALA A 29 0.78 -11.36 -1.18
C ALA A 29 1.77 -10.58 -2.04
N SER A 30 1.41 -10.29 -3.28
CA SER A 30 2.21 -9.46 -4.17
C SER A 30 2.32 -8.03 -3.66
N ALA A 31 1.23 -7.44 -3.16
CA ALA A 31 1.26 -6.08 -2.62
C ALA A 31 2.23 -5.94 -1.43
N LEU A 32 2.28 -6.93 -0.52
CA LEU A 32 3.23 -6.96 0.61
C LEU A 32 4.68 -7.10 0.16
N GLU A 33 4.94 -7.94 -0.83
CA GLU A 33 6.29 -8.10 -1.38
C GLU A 33 6.78 -6.83 -2.08
N LEU A 34 5.89 -6.15 -2.81
CA LEU A 34 6.17 -4.86 -3.42
C LEU A 34 6.43 -3.77 -2.36
N ASP A 35 5.67 -3.76 -1.26
CA ASP A 35 5.89 -2.80 -0.16
C ASP A 35 7.27 -2.97 0.47
N ARG A 36 7.71 -4.22 0.73
CA ARG A 36 9.07 -4.48 1.24
C ARG A 36 10.15 -3.89 0.35
N ARG A 37 10.03 -4.08 -0.98
CA ARG A 37 10.98 -3.51 -1.96
C ARG A 37 10.93 -1.98 -1.95
N ARG A 38 9.74 -1.42 -1.82
CA ARG A 38 9.53 0.03 -1.76
C ARG A 38 10.14 0.64 -0.49
N GLN A 39 10.01 -0.01 0.66
CA GLN A 39 10.60 0.43 1.92
C GLN A 39 12.13 0.50 1.83
N LEU A 40 12.78 -0.50 1.23
CA LEU A 40 14.24 -0.47 1.02
C LEU A 40 14.71 0.75 0.22
N LEU A 41 13.91 1.20 -0.75
CA LEU A 41 14.20 2.41 -1.51
C LEU A 41 13.89 3.69 -0.75
N LEU A 42 12.93 3.71 0.17
CA LEU A 42 12.63 4.89 0.99
C LEU A 42 13.72 5.16 2.04
N TYR A 43 14.38 4.11 2.56
CA TYR A 43 15.47 4.25 3.52
C TYR A 43 16.80 4.69 2.90
N ASN A 44 16.90 4.72 1.57
CA ASN A 44 18.02 5.34 0.88
C ASN A 44 17.79 6.85 0.81
N PRO A 45 18.61 7.69 1.49
CA PRO A 45 18.37 9.12 1.53
C PRO A 45 18.46 9.70 0.12
N VAL A 46 17.37 10.29 -0.34
CA VAL A 46 17.40 11.23 -1.47
C VAL A 46 18.30 12.36 -1.02
N GLY A 47 19.45 12.53 -1.68
CA GLY A 47 20.50 13.45 -1.24
C GLY A 47 19.95 14.84 -0.89
N THR A 48 20.52 15.46 0.13
CA THR A 48 20.14 16.79 0.69
C THR A 48 20.38 17.97 -0.27
N GLU A 49 20.52 17.71 -1.57
CA GLU A 49 20.67 18.73 -2.61
C GLU A 49 19.34 19.46 -2.86
N ALA A 50 19.43 20.66 -3.43
CA ALA A 50 18.26 21.46 -3.77
C ALA A 50 17.31 20.67 -4.69
N VAL A 51 16.05 20.52 -4.23
CA VAL A 51 14.98 19.84 -4.96
C VAL A 51 14.67 20.63 -6.23
N ASP A 52 15.02 20.07 -7.39
CA ASP A 52 14.63 20.64 -8.69
C ASP A 52 13.13 20.46 -8.98
N SER A 53 12.63 21.16 -10.01
CA SER A 53 11.20 21.13 -10.36
C SER A 53 10.71 19.72 -10.67
N ARG A 54 11.52 18.92 -11.38
CA ARG A 54 11.17 17.54 -11.72
C ARG A 54 11.07 16.67 -10.48
N GLN A 55 12.01 16.80 -9.55
CA GLN A 55 11.99 16.07 -8.29
C GLN A 55 10.75 16.44 -7.47
N ARG A 56 10.33 17.69 -7.49
CA ARG A 56 9.08 18.14 -6.86
C ARG A 56 7.85 17.48 -7.49
N ASP A 57 7.79 17.43 -8.82
CA ASP A 57 6.68 16.79 -9.53
C ASP A 57 6.59 15.29 -9.21
N LEU A 58 7.75 14.61 -9.16
CA LEU A 58 7.83 13.19 -8.80
C LEU A 58 7.43 12.94 -7.33
N LEU A 59 7.83 13.82 -6.41
CA LEU A 59 7.41 13.74 -5.01
C LEU A 59 5.90 13.97 -4.84
N ASN A 60 5.33 14.95 -5.54
CA ASN A 60 3.89 15.19 -5.55
C ASN A 60 3.13 13.98 -6.11
N ALA A 61 3.64 13.41 -7.21
CA ALA A 61 3.07 12.18 -7.77
C ALA A 61 3.12 11.04 -6.75
N LEU A 62 4.24 10.87 -6.04
CA LEU A 62 4.42 9.81 -5.04
C LEU A 62 3.48 10.00 -3.85
N GLN A 63 3.30 11.25 -3.41
CA GLN A 63 2.33 11.59 -2.37
C GLN A 63 0.91 11.18 -2.78
N ALA A 64 0.48 11.51 -4.00
CA ALA A 64 -0.84 11.13 -4.50
C ALA A 64 -1.04 9.60 -4.53
N ARG A 65 -0.01 8.81 -4.88
CA ARG A 65 -0.10 7.34 -4.81
C ARG A 65 -0.20 6.84 -3.38
N ASN A 66 0.51 7.48 -2.44
CA ASN A 66 0.45 7.11 -1.03
C ASN A 66 -0.94 7.35 -0.44
N GLU A 67 -1.58 8.47 -0.80
CA GLU A 67 -2.95 8.77 -0.40
C GLU A 67 -3.92 7.72 -0.96
N ALA A 68 -3.77 7.34 -2.24
CA ALA A 68 -4.57 6.28 -2.86
C ALA A 68 -4.39 4.91 -2.16
N LEU A 69 -3.14 4.54 -1.86
CA LEU A 69 -2.81 3.31 -1.13
C LEU A 69 -3.41 3.30 0.29
N ALA A 70 -3.35 4.44 0.99
CA ALA A 70 -3.94 4.57 2.33
C ALA A 70 -5.46 4.41 2.30
N VAL A 71 -6.14 5.00 1.32
CA VAL A 71 -7.58 4.84 1.12
C VAL A 71 -7.95 3.38 0.85
N LEU A 72 -7.20 2.69 0.00
CA LEU A 72 -7.44 1.26 -0.27
C LEU A 72 -7.20 0.42 0.98
N ALA A 73 -6.10 0.62 1.69
CA ALA A 73 -5.81 -0.10 2.94
C ALA A 73 -6.92 0.09 3.98
N ALA A 74 -7.46 1.31 4.13
CA ALA A 74 -8.58 1.57 5.03
C ALA A 74 -9.86 0.83 4.63
N ARG A 75 -10.19 0.80 3.34
CA ARG A 75 -11.35 0.05 2.82
C ARG A 75 -11.20 -1.44 3.10
N MET A 76 -10.03 -2.00 2.85
CA MET A 76 -9.75 -3.41 3.09
C MET A 76 -9.83 -3.78 4.56
N LEU A 77 -9.28 -2.96 5.45
CA LEU A 77 -9.37 -3.17 6.90
C LEU A 77 -10.84 -3.21 7.33
N SER A 78 -11.67 -2.33 6.78
CA SER A 78 -13.12 -2.33 7.02
C SER A 78 -13.76 -3.65 6.58
N THR A 79 -13.48 -4.10 5.35
CA THR A 79 -14.00 -5.36 4.79
C THR A 79 -13.56 -6.58 5.60
N ALA A 80 -12.29 -6.67 5.98
CA ALA A 80 -11.75 -7.77 6.79
C ALA A 80 -12.41 -7.79 8.18
N THR A 81 -12.57 -6.63 8.81
CA THR A 81 -13.22 -6.51 10.12
C THR A 81 -14.70 -6.91 10.06
N GLY A 82 -15.40 -6.53 9.00
CA GLY A 82 -16.78 -6.97 8.74
C GLY A 82 -16.87 -8.49 8.61
N SER A 83 -16.03 -9.08 7.76
CA SER A 83 -16.00 -10.54 7.53
C SER A 83 -15.73 -11.32 8.81
N LEU A 84 -14.78 -10.87 9.65
CA LEU A 84 -14.50 -11.50 10.95
C LEU A 84 -15.68 -11.43 11.92
N ARG A 85 -16.44 -10.32 11.90
CA ARG A 85 -17.65 -10.17 12.72
C ARG A 85 -18.72 -11.16 12.30
N ASP A 86 -18.93 -11.34 11.00
CA ASP A 86 -19.92 -12.25 10.45
C ASP A 86 -19.58 -13.71 10.76
N ILE A 87 -18.30 -14.09 10.61
CA ILE A 87 -17.80 -15.42 11.00
C ILE A 87 -18.06 -15.67 12.49
N LYS A 88 -17.75 -14.71 13.35
CA LYS A 88 -17.97 -14.83 14.80
C LYS A 88 -19.47 -14.96 15.14
N ALA A 89 -20.33 -14.23 14.44
CA ALA A 89 -21.77 -14.33 14.63
C ALA A 89 -22.30 -15.71 14.18
N GLY A 90 -21.86 -16.20 13.02
CA GLY A 90 -22.20 -17.54 12.50
C GLY A 90 -21.72 -18.67 13.42
N ALA A 91 -20.51 -18.55 13.97
CA ALA A 91 -19.99 -19.52 14.93
C ALA A 91 -20.83 -19.57 16.22
N ARG A 92 -21.25 -18.41 16.74
CA ARG A 92 -22.14 -18.33 17.92
C ARG A 92 -23.52 -18.94 17.63
N ALA A 93 -24.09 -18.66 16.46
CA ALA A 93 -25.36 -19.24 16.06
C ALA A 93 -25.26 -20.77 15.96
N SER A 94 -24.20 -21.28 15.32
CA SER A 94 -23.95 -22.72 15.18
C SER A 94 -23.79 -23.42 16.53
N GLN A 95 -23.11 -22.79 17.48
CA GLN A 95 -22.94 -23.30 18.83
C GLN A 95 -24.28 -23.34 19.60
N ALA A 96 -25.12 -22.32 19.46
CA ALA A 96 -26.45 -22.29 20.07
C ALA A 96 -27.36 -23.40 19.52
N TYR A 97 -27.35 -23.65 18.21
CA TYR A 97 -28.11 -24.74 17.60
C TYR A 97 -27.60 -26.13 17.98
N SER A 98 -26.30 -26.29 18.24
CA SER A 98 -25.72 -27.57 18.66
C SER A 98 -25.96 -27.89 20.14
N SER A 99 -26.48 -26.93 20.91
CA SER A 99 -26.77 -27.07 22.35
C SER A 99 -28.25 -27.29 22.68
N VAL A 100 -29.10 -27.42 21.67
CA VAL A 100 -30.53 -27.77 21.76
C VAL A 100 -30.72 -29.21 21.30
#